data_AF-A0AA43FAA6-F1
#
_entry.id   AF-A0AA43FAA6-F1
#
_cell.length_a   1.000
_cell.length_b   1.000
_cell.length_c   1.000
_cell.angle_alpha   90.00
_cell.angle_beta   90.00
_cell.angle_gamma   90.00
#
_symmetry.space_group_name_H-M   'P 1'
#
loop_
_entity.id
_entity.type
_entity.pdbx_description
1 polymer ?
#
loop_
_entity_poly.entity_id
_entity_poly.type
_entity_poly.pdbx_seq_one_letter_code
_entity_poly.pdbx_strand_id
1 'polypeptide(L)'
;MFADLVLTPGLILAMWAGGMAAGVALVAKWEIVGPGFFWVAGATILLVGAWTVPNGGAGAWVGVVGVVIGSLLARRSTLAAVAFGLGSVGFVFEAASYGNVWMAITGAIALGGVTDEMLLGHWYLVDPKLPRWALKRLDLVAALALVADGVLLLLAGATVGSVVGWAFIALAAMSTLLMVGVWFSLKEPAYAGVMAATGLSYLAVLTALGATVAGRSMIGDAANQLAASILRG
;
A
#
# COMPACT_ATOMS: atom_id res chain seq x y z
N MET A 1 19.88 8.05 -11.43
CA MET A 1 19.52 7.15 -10.31
C MET A 1 18.00 6.95 -10.17
N PHE A 2 17.14 7.83 -10.73
CA PHE A 2 15.67 7.68 -10.69
C PHE A 2 15.01 7.51 -12.09
N ALA A 3 15.81 7.36 -13.15
CA ALA A 3 15.34 7.52 -14.54
C ALA A 3 14.65 6.28 -15.15
N ASP A 4 14.60 5.16 -14.42
CA ASP A 4 14.18 3.85 -14.97
C ASP A 4 12.79 3.40 -14.49
N LEU A 5 11.97 4.30 -13.93
CA LEU A 5 10.63 3.92 -13.47
C LEU A 5 9.66 3.81 -14.65
N VAL A 6 9.29 2.57 -15.00
CA VAL A 6 8.24 2.32 -16.00
C VAL A 6 6.90 2.17 -15.28
N LEU A 7 5.96 3.09 -15.52
CA LEU A 7 4.60 2.93 -15.02
C LEU A 7 3.94 1.73 -15.71
N THR A 8 3.78 0.65 -14.95
CA THR A 8 3.07 -0.54 -15.38
C THR A 8 1.98 -0.89 -14.36
N PRO A 9 0.89 -1.57 -14.79
CA PRO A 9 -0.05 -2.14 -13.83
C PRO A 9 0.66 -3.09 -12.85
N GLY A 10 1.65 -3.85 -13.33
CA GLY A 10 2.46 -4.75 -12.51
C GLY A 10 3.12 -4.06 -11.32
N LEU A 11 3.74 -2.89 -11.53
CA LEU A 11 4.34 -2.08 -10.47
C LEU A 11 3.32 -1.73 -9.38
N ILE A 12 2.17 -1.14 -9.76
CA ILE A 12 1.15 -0.69 -8.81
C ILE A 12 0.57 -1.87 -8.03
N LEU A 13 0.23 -2.95 -8.72
CA LEU A 13 -0.36 -4.14 -8.11
C LEU A 13 0.62 -4.86 -7.18
N ALA A 14 1.90 -4.94 -7.56
CA ALA A 14 2.95 -5.53 -6.73
C ALA A 14 3.20 -4.70 -5.47
N MET A 15 3.32 -3.37 -5.56
CA MET A 15 3.46 -2.51 -4.37
C MET A 15 2.26 -2.65 -3.46
N TRP A 16 1.04 -2.57 -4.01
CA TRP A 16 -0.19 -2.63 -3.22
C TRP A 16 -0.32 -3.98 -2.49
N ALA A 17 -0.14 -5.09 -3.21
CA ALA A 17 -0.18 -6.42 -2.62
C ALA A 17 0.95 -6.67 -1.61
N GLY A 18 2.15 -6.19 -1.90
CA GLY A 18 3.30 -6.32 -1.00
C GLY A 18 3.14 -5.54 0.29
N GLY A 19 2.57 -4.35 0.20
CA GLY A 19 2.23 -3.53 1.36
C GLY A 19 1.14 -4.16 2.23
N MET A 20 0.03 -4.59 1.61
CA MET A 20 -1.04 -5.28 2.32
C MET A 20 -0.54 -6.56 3.01
N ALA A 21 0.28 -7.35 2.31
CA ALA A 21 0.89 -8.55 2.90
C ALA A 21 1.79 -8.19 4.11
N ALA A 22 2.47 -7.04 4.11
CA ALA A 22 3.27 -6.57 5.23
C ALA A 22 2.42 -6.23 6.46
N GLY A 23 1.33 -5.45 6.29
CA GLY A 23 0.46 -5.11 7.41
C GLY A 23 -0.30 -6.33 7.93
N VAL A 24 -0.76 -7.22 7.06
CA VAL A 24 -1.36 -8.50 7.47
C VAL A 24 -0.36 -9.36 8.25
N ALA A 25 0.92 -9.41 7.84
CA ALA A 25 1.96 -10.10 8.60
C ALA A 25 2.16 -9.49 10.01
N LEU A 26 2.12 -8.16 10.13
CA LEU A 26 2.18 -7.47 11.42
C LEU A 26 0.97 -7.78 12.29
N VAL A 27 -0.24 -7.74 11.72
CA VAL A 27 -1.48 -8.09 12.44
C VAL A 27 -1.45 -9.55 12.90
N ALA A 28 -0.95 -10.47 12.06
CA ALA A 28 -0.75 -11.87 12.42
C ALA A 28 0.22 -12.03 13.60
N LYS A 29 1.31 -11.24 13.63
CA LYS A 29 2.26 -11.21 14.75
C LYS A 29 1.66 -10.65 16.04
N TRP A 30 0.66 -9.79 15.96
CA TRP A 30 0.02 -9.22 17.14
C TRP A 30 -0.99 -10.15 17.82
N GLU A 31 -1.43 -11.21 17.14
CA GLU A 31 -2.36 -12.23 17.69
C GLU A 31 -3.67 -11.64 18.23
N ILE A 32 -4.12 -10.53 17.65
CA ILE A 32 -5.32 -9.79 18.09
C ILE A 32 -6.59 -10.17 17.32
N VAL A 33 -6.47 -10.82 16.17
CA VAL A 33 -7.60 -11.19 15.28
C VAL A 33 -7.71 -12.71 15.12
N GLY A 34 -8.93 -13.18 14.87
CA GLY A 34 -9.17 -14.57 14.52
C GLY A 34 -8.77 -14.93 13.07
N PRO A 35 -8.78 -16.23 12.72
CA PRO A 35 -8.37 -16.72 11.40
C PRO A 35 -9.20 -16.16 10.24
N GLY A 36 -10.46 -15.79 10.48
CA GLY A 36 -11.34 -15.22 9.47
C GLY A 36 -10.80 -13.94 8.83
N PHE A 37 -10.10 -13.10 9.61
CA PHE A 37 -9.47 -11.89 9.09
C PHE A 37 -8.42 -12.23 8.03
N PHE A 38 -7.55 -13.22 8.30
CA PHE A 38 -6.49 -13.61 7.37
C PHE A 38 -7.00 -14.25 6.07
N TRP A 39 -8.21 -14.84 6.09
CA TRP A 39 -8.86 -15.33 4.87
C TRP A 39 -9.36 -14.20 4.00
N VAL A 40 -10.05 -13.22 4.60
CA VAL A 40 -10.54 -12.05 3.86
C VAL A 40 -9.38 -11.20 3.36
N ALA A 41 -8.43 -10.87 4.24
CA ALA A 41 -7.27 -10.08 3.87
C ALA A 41 -6.42 -10.80 2.81
N GLY A 42 -6.20 -12.10 2.96
CA GLY A 42 -5.52 -12.90 1.95
C GLY A 42 -6.24 -12.93 0.60
N ALA A 43 -7.58 -13.08 0.60
CA ALA A 43 -8.36 -13.00 -0.63
C ALA A 43 -8.23 -11.62 -1.30
N THR A 44 -8.31 -10.53 -0.53
CA THR A 44 -8.09 -9.17 -1.04
C THR A 44 -6.70 -9.00 -1.63
N ILE A 45 -5.66 -9.48 -0.94
CA ILE A 45 -4.29 -9.43 -1.45
C ILE A 45 -4.16 -10.23 -2.74
N LEU A 46 -4.76 -11.42 -2.86
CA LEU A 46 -4.73 -12.23 -4.08
C LEU A 46 -5.51 -11.58 -5.23
N LEU A 47 -6.64 -10.94 -4.95
CA LEU A 47 -7.41 -10.21 -5.96
C LEU A 47 -6.60 -9.09 -6.63
N VAL A 48 -5.67 -8.49 -5.90
CA VAL A 48 -4.75 -7.46 -6.41
C VAL A 48 -3.48 -8.10 -6.98
N GLY A 49 -2.81 -8.93 -6.19
CA GLY A 49 -1.46 -9.44 -6.45
C GLY A 49 -1.39 -10.56 -7.47
N ALA A 50 -2.43 -11.38 -7.67
CA ALA A 50 -2.38 -12.49 -8.63
C ALA A 50 -2.15 -12.01 -10.07
N TRP A 51 -2.60 -10.80 -10.40
CA TRP A 51 -2.41 -10.18 -11.72
C TRP A 51 -0.97 -9.75 -12.01
N THR A 52 -0.09 -9.76 -11.00
CA THR A 52 1.35 -9.54 -11.22
C THR A 52 2.02 -10.76 -11.84
N VAL A 53 1.43 -11.94 -11.72
CA VAL A 53 2.06 -13.21 -12.15
C VAL A 53 2.23 -13.35 -13.67
N PRO A 54 1.24 -13.05 -14.53
CA PRO A 54 1.36 -13.32 -15.96
C PRO A 54 2.52 -12.58 -16.65
N ASN A 55 2.90 -11.41 -16.13
CA ASN A 55 3.96 -10.57 -16.68
C ASN A 55 5.12 -10.35 -15.70
N GLY A 56 5.08 -11.02 -14.54
CA GLY A 56 6.02 -10.80 -13.44
C GLY A 56 7.09 -11.87 -13.34
N GLY A 57 8.09 -11.60 -12.50
CA GLY A 57 9.20 -12.51 -12.24
C GLY A 57 8.92 -13.51 -11.12
N ALA A 58 9.99 -14.08 -10.57
CA ALA A 58 9.92 -14.96 -9.42
C ALA A 58 9.32 -14.26 -8.18
N GLY A 59 9.46 -12.94 -8.06
CA GLY A 59 8.92 -12.14 -6.97
C GLY A 59 7.39 -12.22 -6.90
N ALA A 60 6.70 -12.08 -8.04
CA ALA A 60 5.25 -12.22 -8.14
C ALA A 60 4.75 -13.58 -7.62
N TRP A 61 5.42 -14.67 -8.03
CA TRP A 61 5.09 -16.02 -7.60
C TRP A 61 5.33 -16.24 -6.11
N VAL A 62 6.48 -15.80 -5.59
CA VAL A 62 6.78 -15.85 -4.15
C VAL A 62 5.74 -15.07 -3.35
N GLY A 63 5.32 -13.91 -3.87
CA GLY A 63 4.25 -13.09 -3.33
C GLY A 63 2.94 -13.86 -3.18
N VAL A 64 2.42 -14.39 -4.30
CA VAL A 64 1.16 -15.14 -4.35
C VAL A 64 1.21 -16.39 -3.48
N VAL A 65 2.27 -17.19 -3.60
CA VAL A 65 2.42 -18.44 -2.84
C VAL A 65 2.52 -18.14 -1.35
N GLY A 66 3.27 -17.11 -0.94
CA GLY A 66 3.38 -16.68 0.45
C GLY A 66 2.03 -16.30 1.04
N VAL A 67 1.20 -15.56 0.29
CA VAL A 67 -0.15 -15.17 0.71
C VAL A 67 -1.09 -16.38 0.80
N VAL A 68 -1.07 -17.28 -0.19
CA VAL A 68 -1.88 -18.52 -0.15
C VAL A 68 -1.51 -19.36 1.07
N ILE A 69 -0.21 -19.59 1.30
CA ILE A 69 0.27 -20.34 2.47
C ILE A 69 -0.13 -19.61 3.76
N GLY A 70 0.01 -18.28 3.83
CA GLY A 70 -0.40 -17.49 4.98
C GLY A 70 -1.88 -17.63 5.32
N SER A 71 -2.75 -17.59 4.31
CA SER A 71 -4.19 -17.80 4.47
C SER A 71 -4.56 -19.22 4.89
N LEU A 72 -3.88 -20.25 4.36
CA LEU A 72 -4.09 -21.64 4.77
C LEU A 72 -3.61 -21.88 6.21
N LEU A 73 -2.53 -21.20 6.62
CA LEU A 73 -1.95 -21.27 7.96
C LEU A 73 -2.59 -20.26 8.94
N ALA A 74 -3.71 -19.62 8.59
CA ALA A 74 -4.37 -18.58 9.40
C ALA A 74 -4.67 -18.97 10.86
N ARG A 75 -4.80 -20.27 11.15
CA ARG A 75 -5.00 -20.78 12.52
C ARG A 75 -3.72 -20.79 13.37
N ARG A 76 -2.56 -20.63 12.74
CA ARG A 76 -1.22 -20.59 13.35
C ARG A 76 -0.60 -19.21 13.09
N SER A 77 -0.97 -18.24 13.93
CA SER A 77 -0.57 -16.82 13.85
C SER A 77 0.88 -16.59 13.45
N THR A 78 1.83 -17.26 14.11
CA THR A 78 3.26 -17.10 13.83
C THR A 78 3.65 -17.57 12.43
N LEU A 79 3.14 -18.72 11.99
CA LEU A 79 3.45 -19.24 10.65
C LEU A 79 2.76 -18.42 9.56
N ALA A 80 1.53 -17.96 9.82
CA ALA A 80 0.83 -17.03 8.94
C ALA A 80 1.62 -15.72 8.80
N ALA A 81 2.11 -15.15 9.91
CA ALA A 81 2.93 -13.93 9.89
C ALA A 81 4.19 -14.10 9.05
N VAL A 82 4.90 -15.24 9.19
CA VAL A 82 6.09 -15.53 8.37
C VAL A 82 5.72 -15.67 6.89
N ALA A 83 4.65 -16.41 6.57
CA ALA A 83 4.23 -16.63 5.18
C ALA A 83 3.76 -15.34 4.49
N PHE A 84 2.94 -14.51 5.16
CA PHE A 84 2.56 -13.18 4.66
C PHE A 84 3.78 -12.26 4.56
N GLY A 85 4.71 -12.33 5.50
CA GLY A 85 5.96 -11.56 5.45
C GLY A 85 6.82 -11.95 4.25
N LEU A 86 6.96 -13.24 3.95
CA LEU A 86 7.65 -13.73 2.75
C LEU A 86 6.91 -13.32 1.47
N GLY A 87 5.58 -13.35 1.48
CA GLY A 87 4.76 -12.86 0.38
C GLY A 87 4.97 -11.36 0.14
N SER A 88 5.03 -10.56 1.20
CA SER A 88 5.35 -9.13 1.14
C SER A 88 6.72 -8.90 0.50
N VAL A 89 7.75 -9.61 0.94
CA VAL A 89 9.10 -9.51 0.36
C VAL A 89 9.09 -9.88 -1.13
N GLY A 90 8.38 -10.94 -1.52
CA GLY A 90 8.24 -11.34 -2.92
C GLY A 90 7.62 -10.24 -3.79
N PHE A 91 6.50 -9.67 -3.34
CA PHE A 91 5.83 -8.58 -4.06
C PHE A 91 6.62 -7.27 -4.08
N VAL A 92 7.30 -6.90 -2.99
CA VAL A 92 8.15 -5.70 -2.98
C VAL A 92 9.37 -5.89 -3.88
N PHE A 93 9.94 -7.09 -3.93
CA PHE A 93 11.02 -7.44 -4.86
C PHE A 93 10.53 -7.35 -6.32
N GLU A 94 9.33 -7.86 -6.60
CA GLU A 94 8.69 -7.73 -7.91
C GLU A 94 8.50 -6.26 -8.27
N ALA A 95 7.93 -5.44 -7.38
CA ALA A 95 7.77 -4.00 -7.59
C ALA A 95 9.11 -3.30 -7.87
N ALA A 96 10.16 -3.66 -7.15
CA ALA A 96 11.49 -3.09 -7.35
C ALA A 96 12.09 -3.44 -8.72
N SER A 97 11.69 -4.57 -9.33
CA SER A 97 12.17 -4.96 -10.67
C SER A 97 11.70 -4.01 -11.79
N TYR A 98 10.63 -3.24 -11.56
CA TYR A 98 10.13 -2.21 -12.49
C TYR A 98 10.88 -0.87 -12.38
N GLY A 99 11.88 -0.77 -11.50
CA GLY A 99 12.69 0.44 -11.40
C GLY A 99 13.38 0.59 -10.05
N ASN A 100 12.88 1.48 -9.20
CA ASN A 100 13.58 1.91 -7.99
C ASN A 100 13.05 1.22 -6.72
N VAL A 101 13.94 0.56 -5.99
CA VAL A 101 13.60 -0.16 -4.75
C VAL A 101 12.99 0.74 -3.66
N TRP A 102 13.44 1.99 -3.54
CA TRP A 102 12.91 2.90 -2.53
C TRP A 102 11.48 3.29 -2.83
N MET A 103 11.16 3.54 -4.11
CA MET A 103 9.78 3.83 -4.54
C MET A 103 8.87 2.61 -4.43
N ALA A 104 9.41 1.41 -4.60
CA ALA A 104 8.69 0.18 -4.36
C ALA A 104 8.34 0.03 -2.87
N ILE A 105 9.30 0.28 -1.97
CA ILE A 105 9.11 0.19 -0.53
C ILE A 105 8.14 1.27 -0.02
N THR A 106 8.38 2.55 -0.37
CA THR A 106 7.53 3.65 0.10
C THR A 106 6.11 3.51 -0.44
N GLY A 107 5.96 3.15 -1.72
CA GLY A 107 4.66 2.92 -2.34
C GLY A 107 3.91 1.75 -1.74
N ALA A 108 4.62 0.66 -1.43
CA ALA A 108 4.04 -0.49 -0.76
C ALA A 108 3.53 -0.13 0.64
N ILE A 109 4.36 0.48 1.47
CA ILE A 109 3.95 0.85 2.84
C ILE A 109 2.84 1.91 2.81
N ALA A 110 2.89 2.86 1.88
CA ALA A 110 1.86 3.90 1.75
C ALA A 110 0.52 3.29 1.33
N LEU A 111 0.45 2.68 0.16
CA LEU A 111 -0.83 2.20 -0.39
C LEU A 111 -1.34 0.97 0.35
N GLY A 112 -0.44 0.03 0.69
CA GLY A 112 -0.77 -1.14 1.49
C GLY A 112 -1.15 -0.77 2.92
N GLY A 113 -0.38 0.09 3.58
CA GLY A 113 -0.64 0.49 4.97
C GLY A 113 -1.98 1.20 5.15
N VAL A 114 -2.36 2.10 4.23
CA VAL A 114 -3.70 2.72 4.25
C VAL A 114 -4.80 1.66 4.06
N THR A 115 -4.56 0.68 3.18
CA THR A 115 -5.51 -0.41 2.95
C THR A 115 -5.61 -1.35 4.16
N ASP A 116 -4.50 -1.66 4.82
CA ASP A 116 -4.46 -2.53 6.01
C ASP A 116 -5.15 -1.90 7.21
N GLU A 117 -4.95 -0.58 7.40
CA GLU A 117 -5.71 0.19 8.39
C GLU A 117 -7.21 0.06 8.12
N MET A 118 -7.64 0.28 6.87
CA MET A 118 -9.04 0.20 6.48
C MET A 118 -9.61 -1.22 6.68
N LEU A 119 -8.87 -2.26 6.28
CA LEU A 119 -9.28 -3.66 6.45
C LEU A 119 -9.41 -4.02 7.94
N LEU A 120 -8.42 -3.64 8.76
CA LEU A 120 -8.48 -3.89 10.20
C LEU A 120 -9.58 -3.08 10.87
N GLY A 121 -9.80 -1.84 10.43
CA GLY A 121 -10.88 -0.97 10.91
C GLY A 121 -12.25 -1.56 10.59
N HIS A 122 -12.43 -2.12 9.41
CA HIS A 122 -13.68 -2.79 9.05
C HIS A 122 -13.88 -4.08 9.86
N TRP A 123 -12.80 -4.82 10.13
CA TRP A 123 -12.85 -6.00 11.01
C TRP A 123 -13.23 -5.63 12.46
N TYR A 124 -12.90 -4.43 12.93
CA TYR A 124 -13.37 -3.93 14.23
C TYR A 124 -14.90 -3.92 14.35
N LEU A 125 -15.62 -3.68 13.24
CA LEU A 125 -17.09 -3.72 13.24
C LEU A 125 -17.64 -5.14 13.44
N VAL A 126 -16.86 -6.14 13.04
CA VAL A 126 -17.17 -7.57 13.24
C VAL A 126 -16.75 -8.03 14.64
N ASP A 127 -15.58 -7.58 15.11
CA ASP A 127 -15.06 -7.87 16.45
C ASP A 127 -14.67 -6.58 17.20
N PRO A 128 -15.62 -6.00 17.97
CA PRO A 128 -15.39 -4.75 18.72
C PRO A 128 -14.41 -4.87 19.88
N LYS A 129 -13.88 -6.07 20.17
CA LYS A 129 -12.90 -6.30 21.24
C LYS A 129 -11.47 -5.95 20.79
N LEU A 130 -11.27 -5.65 19.52
CA LEU A 130 -9.96 -5.31 18.98
C LEU A 130 -9.36 -4.08 19.67
N PRO A 131 -8.05 -4.11 19.98
CA PRO A 131 -7.43 -2.99 20.63
C PRO A 131 -7.15 -1.86 19.63
N ARG A 132 -7.63 -0.66 19.94
CA ARG A 132 -7.46 0.54 19.09
C ARG A 132 -6.01 0.98 18.89
N TRP A 133 -5.08 0.51 19.73
CA TRP A 133 -3.65 0.81 19.53
C TRP A 133 -3.14 0.22 18.22
N ALA A 134 -3.70 -0.92 17.76
CA ALA A 134 -3.29 -1.56 16.52
C ALA A 134 -3.65 -0.70 15.31
N LEU A 135 -4.90 -0.19 15.27
CA LEU A 135 -5.37 0.76 14.26
C LEU A 135 -4.52 2.02 14.24
N LYS A 136 -4.27 2.62 15.41
CA LYS A 136 -3.39 3.80 15.51
C LYS A 136 -1.99 3.53 14.97
N ARG A 137 -1.39 2.37 15.27
CA ARG A 137 -0.05 2.04 14.76
C ARG A 137 -0.02 1.91 13.23
N LEU A 138 -1.02 1.24 12.64
CA LEU A 138 -1.11 1.12 11.18
C LEU A 138 -1.34 2.49 10.54
N ASP A 139 -2.27 3.27 11.09
CA ASP A 139 -2.57 4.63 10.64
C ASP A 139 -1.33 5.54 10.64
N LEU A 140 -0.56 5.54 11.74
CA LEU A 140 0.67 6.34 11.82
C LEU A 140 1.70 5.92 10.76
N VAL A 141 1.91 4.61 10.58
CA VAL A 141 2.86 4.09 9.59
C VAL A 141 2.41 4.45 8.18
N ALA A 142 1.12 4.30 7.89
CA ALA A 142 0.52 4.65 6.61
C ALA A 142 0.63 6.14 6.31
N ALA A 143 0.28 7.01 7.26
CA ALA A 143 0.38 8.47 7.13
C ALA A 143 1.82 8.92 6.85
N LEU A 144 2.80 8.40 7.61
CA LEU A 144 4.21 8.72 7.39
C LEU A 144 4.71 8.20 6.04
N ALA A 145 4.26 7.01 5.62
CA ALA A 145 4.63 6.45 4.34
C ALA A 145 4.03 7.22 3.15
N LEU A 146 2.81 7.75 3.27
CA LEU A 146 2.21 8.64 2.25
C LEU A 146 3.05 9.90 2.05
N VAL A 147 3.50 10.53 3.13
CA VAL A 147 4.39 11.70 3.08
C VAL A 147 5.74 11.32 2.46
N ALA A 148 6.33 10.20 2.90
CA ALA A 148 7.60 9.73 2.37
C ALA A 148 7.54 9.41 0.87
N ASP A 149 6.49 8.71 0.42
CA ASP A 149 6.29 8.37 -1.00
C ASP A 149 6.09 9.65 -1.83
N GLY A 150 5.25 10.58 -1.36
CA GLY A 150 5.02 11.85 -2.04
C GLY A 150 6.29 12.68 -2.19
N VAL A 151 7.09 12.81 -1.13
CA VAL A 151 8.38 13.50 -1.16
C VAL A 151 9.36 12.80 -2.10
N LEU A 152 9.45 11.47 -2.05
CA LEU A 152 10.36 10.72 -2.90
C LEU A 152 10.01 10.86 -4.38
N LEU A 153 8.72 10.87 -4.74
CA LEU A 153 8.26 11.11 -6.11
C LEU A 153 8.60 12.51 -6.60
N LEU A 154 8.45 13.53 -5.74
CA LEU A 154 8.86 14.90 -6.06
C LEU A 154 10.38 15.00 -6.29
N LEU A 155 11.17 14.39 -5.41
CA LEU A 155 12.63 14.35 -5.55
C LEU A 155 13.09 13.59 -6.80
N ALA A 156 12.28 12.63 -7.26
CA ALA A 156 12.54 11.87 -8.47
C ALA A 156 12.08 12.55 -9.76
N GLY A 157 11.47 13.74 -9.68
CA GLY A 157 11.13 14.55 -10.85
C GLY A 157 9.64 14.63 -11.19
N ALA A 158 8.74 14.21 -10.30
CA ALA A 158 7.31 14.52 -10.45
C ALA A 158 7.09 16.04 -10.49
N THR A 159 6.49 16.56 -11.56
CA THR A 159 6.37 18.02 -11.79
C THR A 159 4.99 18.56 -11.43
N VAL A 160 4.93 19.72 -10.76
CA VAL A 160 3.67 20.34 -10.28
C VAL A 160 3.07 21.38 -11.22
N GLY A 161 3.52 21.43 -12.48
CA GLY A 161 3.08 22.43 -13.47
C GLY A 161 1.92 22.00 -14.38
N SER A 162 1.57 20.71 -14.39
CA SER A 162 0.52 20.15 -15.22
C SER A 162 -0.75 19.88 -14.41
N VAL A 163 -1.89 19.63 -15.08
CA VAL A 163 -3.13 19.20 -14.43
C VAL A 163 -2.90 17.92 -13.61
N VAL A 164 -2.11 16.97 -14.14
CA VAL A 164 -1.74 15.73 -13.45
C VAL A 164 -0.87 16.02 -12.22
N GLY A 165 0.05 16.97 -12.32
CA GLY A 165 0.89 17.43 -11.19
C GLY A 165 0.07 18.02 -10.05
N TRP A 166 -0.88 18.90 -10.37
CA TRP A 166 -1.80 19.46 -9.37
C TRP A 166 -2.72 18.39 -8.77
N ALA A 167 -3.22 17.47 -9.60
CA ALA A 167 -3.99 16.33 -9.12
C ALA A 167 -3.18 15.47 -8.16
N PHE A 168 -1.91 15.18 -8.46
CA PHE A 168 -1.00 14.45 -7.57
C PHE A 168 -0.87 15.15 -6.21
N ILE A 169 -0.57 16.45 -6.19
CA ILE A 169 -0.44 17.21 -4.94
C ILE A 169 -1.74 17.20 -4.14
N ALA A 170 -2.88 17.46 -4.79
CA ALA A 170 -4.18 17.48 -4.13
C ALA A 170 -4.53 16.11 -3.53
N LEU A 171 -4.32 15.02 -4.29
CA LEU A 171 -4.61 13.66 -3.84
C LEU A 171 -3.65 13.21 -2.73
N ALA A 172 -2.35 13.50 -2.84
CA ALA A 172 -1.36 13.16 -1.81
C ALA A 172 -1.63 13.92 -0.50
N ALA A 173 -1.93 15.21 -0.59
CA ALA A 173 -2.30 16.03 0.55
C ALA A 173 -3.60 15.55 1.19
N MET A 174 -4.64 15.29 0.39
CA MET A 174 -5.92 14.80 0.89
C MET A 174 -5.79 13.44 1.58
N SER A 175 -5.05 12.50 0.99
CA SER A 175 -4.81 11.17 1.60
C SER A 175 -4.15 11.31 2.96
N THR A 176 -3.14 12.17 3.07
CA THR A 176 -2.42 12.41 4.32
C THR A 176 -3.34 13.06 5.36
N LEU A 177 -4.13 14.06 4.98
CA LEU A 177 -5.09 14.72 5.86
C LEU A 177 -6.19 13.76 6.34
N LEU A 178 -6.64 12.84 5.48
CA LEU A 178 -7.62 11.82 5.86
C LEU A 178 -7.05 10.86 6.89
N MET A 179 -5.80 10.39 6.73
CA MET A 179 -5.14 9.56 7.74
C MET A 179 -4.92 10.30 9.06
N VAL A 180 -4.57 11.60 9.02
CA VAL A 180 -4.58 12.42 10.23
C VAL A 180 -5.97 12.48 10.86
N GLY A 181 -7.03 12.57 10.05
CA GLY A 181 -8.42 12.48 10.48
C GLY A 181 -8.76 11.14 11.15
N VAL A 182 -8.28 10.03 10.59
CA VAL A 182 -8.38 8.68 11.18
C VAL A 182 -7.77 8.68 12.58
N TRP A 183 -6.54 9.18 12.73
CA TRP A 183 -5.87 9.27 14.03
C TRP A 183 -6.71 10.01 15.07
N PHE A 184 -7.27 11.17 14.70
CA PHE A 184 -8.13 11.95 15.58
C PHE A 184 -9.44 11.22 15.91
N SER A 185 -10.05 10.57 14.92
CA SER A 185 -11.27 9.81 15.11
C SER A 185 -11.08 8.62 16.06
N LEU A 186 -9.94 7.94 15.99
CA LEU A 186 -9.57 6.85 16.89
C LEU A 186 -9.30 7.29 18.34
N LYS A 187 -9.22 8.60 18.62
CA LYS A 187 -9.15 9.13 20.00
C LYS A 187 -10.53 9.20 20.67
N GLU A 188 -11.62 9.28 19.89
CA GLU A 188 -12.98 9.36 20.42
C GLU A 188 -13.39 8.00 21.01
N PRO A 189 -13.63 7.86 22.33
CA PRO A 189 -13.96 6.58 22.96
C PRO A 189 -15.24 5.94 22.44
N ALA A 190 -16.19 6.73 21.92
CA ALA A 190 -17.42 6.19 21.34
C ALA A 190 -17.15 5.26 20.15
N TYR A 191 -18.09 4.32 19.89
CA TYR A 191 -18.06 3.46 18.70
C TYR A 191 -18.10 4.27 17.40
N ALA A 192 -18.78 5.41 17.42
CA ALA A 192 -18.84 6.35 16.29
C ALA A 192 -17.45 6.81 15.80
N GLY A 193 -16.45 6.90 16.69
CA GLY A 193 -15.07 7.23 16.29
C GLY A 193 -14.47 6.18 15.36
N VAL A 194 -14.72 4.89 15.59
CA VAL A 194 -14.22 3.84 14.69
C VAL A 194 -15.01 3.80 13.37
N MET A 195 -16.32 4.08 13.44
CA MET A 195 -17.15 4.19 12.23
C MET A 195 -16.70 5.36 11.34
N ALA A 196 -16.34 6.50 11.92
CA ALA A 196 -15.78 7.63 11.18
C ALA A 196 -14.36 7.32 10.65
N ALA A 197 -13.50 6.70 11.46
CA ALA A 197 -12.16 6.28 11.03
C ALA A 197 -12.21 5.40 9.77
N THR A 198 -13.06 4.37 9.76
CA THR A 198 -13.20 3.47 8.59
C THR A 198 -13.72 4.18 7.34
N GLY A 199 -14.64 5.15 7.49
CA GLY A 199 -15.10 5.97 6.36
C GLY A 199 -14.00 6.88 5.80
N LEU A 200 -13.19 7.48 6.68
CA LEU A 200 -12.08 8.35 6.30
C LEU A 200 -10.96 7.55 5.61
N SER A 201 -10.63 6.37 6.11
CA SER A 201 -9.59 5.55 5.50
C SER A 201 -10.01 4.94 4.17
N TYR A 202 -11.29 4.67 3.95
CA TYR A 202 -11.80 4.32 2.61
C TYR A 202 -11.52 5.43 1.59
N LEU A 203 -11.85 6.68 1.94
CA LEU A 203 -11.52 7.83 1.09
C LEU A 203 -10.00 7.97 0.92
N ALA A 204 -9.23 7.72 1.98
CA ALA A 204 -7.77 7.77 1.93
C ALA A 204 -7.19 6.73 0.97
N VAL A 205 -7.72 5.51 0.92
CA VAL A 205 -7.33 4.47 -0.05
C VAL A 205 -7.54 4.98 -1.47
N LEU A 206 -8.72 5.55 -1.77
CA LEU A 206 -9.05 6.05 -3.11
C LEU A 206 -8.12 7.18 -3.54
N THR A 207 -7.87 8.15 -2.66
CA THR A 207 -6.98 9.27 -2.96
C THR A 207 -5.51 8.84 -3.02
N ALA A 208 -5.10 7.89 -2.18
CA ALA A 208 -3.72 7.39 -2.15
C ALA A 208 -3.41 6.60 -3.42
N LEU A 209 -4.35 5.78 -3.90
CA LEU A 209 -4.23 5.09 -5.17
C LEU A 209 -4.08 6.08 -6.32
N GLY A 210 -4.92 7.12 -6.36
CA GLY A 210 -4.84 8.18 -7.36
C GLY A 210 -3.50 8.93 -7.31
N ALA A 211 -3.03 9.30 -6.12
CA ALA A 211 -1.73 9.96 -5.93
C ALA A 211 -0.57 9.07 -6.38
N THR A 212 -0.60 7.77 -6.03
CA THR A 212 0.42 6.79 -6.38
C THR A 212 0.57 6.67 -7.90
N VAL A 213 -0.56 6.58 -8.62
CA VAL A 213 -0.58 6.48 -10.08
C VAL A 213 -0.16 7.79 -10.74
N ALA A 214 -0.75 8.92 -10.34
CA ALA A 214 -0.45 10.23 -10.92
C ALA A 214 1.02 10.65 -10.71
N GLY A 215 1.56 10.41 -9.51
CA GLY A 215 2.96 10.71 -9.20
C GLY A 215 3.94 9.95 -10.08
N ARG A 216 3.69 8.65 -10.27
CA ARG A 216 4.56 7.75 -11.05
C ARG A 216 4.41 7.94 -12.56
N SER A 217 3.24 8.36 -13.05
CA SER A 217 3.06 8.65 -14.49
C SER A 217 3.97 9.79 -14.97
N MET A 218 4.14 10.82 -14.14
CA MET A 218 4.97 11.98 -14.49
C MET A 218 6.46 11.64 -14.60
N ILE A 219 6.94 10.68 -13.81
CA ILE A 219 8.34 10.24 -13.86
C ILE A 219 8.60 9.50 -15.18
N GLY A 220 7.64 8.67 -15.62
CA GLY A 220 7.73 7.98 -16.92
C GLY A 220 7.74 8.96 -18.11
N ASP A 221 6.93 10.02 -18.06
CA ASP A 221 6.86 11.03 -19.12
C ASP A 221 8.18 11.82 -19.26
N ALA A 222 8.84 12.15 -18.15
CA ALA A 222 10.10 12.89 -18.14
C ALA A 222 11.23 12.10 -18.84
N ALA A 223 11.30 10.78 -18.64
CA ALA A 223 12.28 9.92 -19.30
C ALA A 223 12.09 9.87 -20.82
N ASN A 224 10.83 9.78 -21.28
CA ASN A 224 10.50 9.74 -22.70
C ASN A 224 10.86 11.05 -23.43
N GLN A 225 10.69 12.20 -22.77
CA GLN A 225 11.04 13.50 -23.34
C GLN A 225 12.56 13.70 -23.49
N LEU A 226 13.36 13.20 -22.55
CA LEU A 226 14.83 13.22 -22.63
C LEU A 226 15.36 12.32 -23.76
N ALA A 227 14.79 11.13 -23.95
CA ALA A 227 15.18 10.26 -25.06
C ALA A 227 14.85 10.90 -26.43
N ALA A 228 13.69 11.57 -26.52
CA ALA A 228 13.27 12.25 -27.74
C ALA A 228 14.11 13.49 -28.08
N SER A 229 14.68 14.19 -27.09
CA SER A 229 15.56 15.35 -27.34
C SER A 229 16.96 14.92 -27.79
N ILE A 230 17.49 13.81 -27.26
CA ILE A 230 18.77 13.24 -27.68
C ILE A 230 18.71 12.72 -29.13
N LEU A 231 17.59 12.11 -29.54
CA LEU A 231 17.41 11.60 -30.91
C LEU A 231 17.18 12.69 -31.97
N ARG A 232 16.90 13.93 -31.55
CA ARG A 232 16.67 15.09 -32.44
C ARG A 232 17.86 16.05 -32.52
N GLY A 233 18.94 15.79 -31.78
CA GLY A 233 20.20 16.54 -31.82
C GLY A 233 21.28 15.77 -32.57
#